data_AF-A0A7J9X9M7-F1
#
_entry.id   AF-A0A7J9X9M7-F1
#
_cell.length_a   1.000
_cell.length_b   1.000
_cell.length_c   1.000
_cell.angle_alpha   90.00
_cell.angle_beta   90.00
_cell.angle_gamma   90.00
#
_symmetry.space_group_name_H-M   'P 1'
#
loop_
_entity.id
_entity.type
_entity.pdbx_description
1 polymer ?
#
loop_
_entity_poly.entity_id
_entity_poly.type
_entity_poly.pdbx_seq_one_letter_code
_entity_poly.pdbx_strand_id
1 'polypeptide(L)'
;MDGGTVAHPEVVQVIEDLYQALGDRPAFDRQLDPDVTVWESDAEQLLTGLAELDRLRDARAERSGDGPAPQSVAAEGIKVDGWDDAAVAKYLLRVHYGDPAIADRCFRVTDVLRHGDTGWRIVHHHAEALSLVDRRVAPPAGKHTYGSYLRLDELLSCQTPLTDAHDELLFVIIHQVYELWFTQVLHEAALLQRRLEDGDSAGALHTTRRIAKILKTVVGQLDVLETMTPRQFASFRPQLGSASGFQSNQFREIEAVLGRRDFKPSTMDARLVAATGRRSVFDSLLRYLATAGFAVPAHALDRDPGTEWQPDAEVQQVLAEVYADERNPAAELCEALVDVDEGVQEWRYRHVKMVERIIGTKLGTGGSTGADYLRSTLFRPAFPELWQVRSVL
;
A
#
# COMPACT_ATOMS: atom_id res chain seq x y z
N MET A 1 19.45 25.03 27.89
CA MET A 1 19.39 26.31 27.17
C MET A 1 18.04 26.33 26.49
N ASP A 2 17.08 27.07 27.04
CA ASP A 2 15.77 27.26 26.43
C ASP A 2 15.95 28.10 25.16
N GLY A 3 16.17 27.42 24.03
CA GLY A 3 16.18 28.04 22.70
C GLY A 3 14.76 28.37 22.28
N GLY A 4 14.20 29.43 22.84
CA GLY A 4 12.91 29.96 22.43
C GLY A 4 12.95 30.39 20.97
N THR A 5 11.98 29.95 20.17
CA THR A 5 11.81 30.34 18.78
C THR A 5 11.64 31.86 18.69
N VAL A 6 12.49 32.52 17.89
CA VAL A 6 12.37 33.96 17.62
C VAL A 6 11.48 34.15 16.38
N ALA A 7 10.58 35.13 16.42
CA ALA A 7 9.73 35.46 15.28
C ALA A 7 10.53 36.30 14.26
N HIS A 8 10.70 35.79 13.04
CA HIS A 8 11.34 36.51 11.93
C HIS A 8 10.31 36.78 10.82
N PRO A 9 9.56 37.90 10.86
CA PRO A 9 8.59 38.23 9.81
C PRO A 9 9.25 38.44 8.45
N GLU A 10 10.52 38.85 8.42
CA GLU A 10 11.32 39.01 7.20
C GLU A 10 11.51 37.69 6.43
N VAL A 11 11.52 36.54 7.11
CA VAL A 11 11.59 35.22 6.47
C VAL A 11 10.34 34.94 5.64
N VAL A 12 9.17 35.37 6.12
CA VAL A 12 7.91 35.26 5.37
C VAL A 12 7.98 36.12 4.12
N GLN A 13 8.53 37.34 4.22
CA GLN A 13 8.68 38.24 3.08
C GLN A 13 9.60 37.65 2.00
N VAL A 14 10.70 37.00 2.37
CA VAL A 14 11.59 36.32 1.40
C VAL A 14 10.82 35.27 0.58
N ILE A 15 9.94 34.50 1.21
CA ILE A 15 9.13 33.47 0.55
C ILE A 15 8.06 34.09 -0.35
N GLU A 16 7.39 35.16 0.10
CA GLU A 16 6.41 35.86 -0.71
C GLU A 16 7.06 36.51 -1.94
N ASP A 17 8.20 37.18 -1.76
CA ASP A 17 8.97 37.81 -2.84
C ASP A 17 9.47 36.76 -3.85
N LEU A 18 9.91 35.59 -3.38
CA LEU A 18 10.34 34.47 -4.22
C LEU A 18 9.25 34.09 -5.22
N TYR A 19 8.02 33.87 -4.75
CA TYR A 19 6.92 33.43 -5.62
C TYR A 19 6.26 34.57 -6.41
N GLN A 20 6.31 35.81 -5.93
CA GLN A 20 5.94 36.98 -6.73
C GLN A 20 6.88 37.17 -7.93
N ALA A 21 8.15 36.77 -7.79
CA ALA A 21 9.15 36.83 -8.85
C ALA A 21 9.11 35.65 -9.82
N LEU A 22 8.10 34.76 -9.77
CA LEU A 22 7.98 33.66 -10.74
C LEU A 22 7.89 34.21 -12.17
N GLY A 23 8.81 33.75 -13.02
CA GLY A 23 8.98 34.23 -14.40
C GLY A 23 9.99 35.38 -14.56
N ASP A 24 10.42 36.02 -13.47
CA ASP A 24 11.53 36.98 -13.44
C ASP A 24 12.73 36.34 -12.71
N ARG A 25 13.61 35.70 -13.49
CA ARG A 25 14.74 34.92 -12.97
C ARG A 25 15.68 35.77 -12.08
N PRO A 26 16.16 36.97 -12.50
CA PRO A 26 16.94 37.82 -11.62
C PRO A 26 16.23 38.23 -10.31
N ALA A 27 14.93 38.47 -10.33
CA ALA A 27 14.19 38.80 -9.12
C ALA A 27 14.05 37.59 -8.18
N PHE A 28 13.82 36.40 -8.74
CA PHE A 28 13.71 35.15 -7.98
C PHE A 28 15.04 34.80 -7.31
N ASP A 29 16.14 34.86 -8.06
CA ASP A 29 17.46 34.42 -7.59
C ASP A 29 18.03 35.34 -6.50
N ARG A 30 17.50 36.56 -6.33
CA ARG A 30 17.88 37.45 -5.20
C ARG A 30 17.49 36.90 -3.83
N GLN A 31 16.49 36.02 -3.77
CA GLN A 31 16.01 35.39 -2.54
C GLN A 31 16.81 34.13 -2.18
N LEU A 32 17.66 33.65 -3.10
CA LEU A 32 18.45 32.43 -2.94
C LEU A 32 19.90 32.77 -2.61
N ASP A 33 20.52 31.92 -1.80
CA ASP A 33 21.98 31.94 -1.67
C ASP A 33 22.65 31.47 -2.97
N PRO A 34 23.79 32.06 -3.40
CA PRO A 34 24.49 31.60 -4.61
C PRO A 34 24.85 30.10 -4.60
N ASP A 35 25.10 29.54 -3.41
CA ASP A 35 25.43 28.13 -3.18
C ASP A 35 24.22 27.32 -2.67
N VAL A 36 22.99 27.80 -2.92
CA VAL A 36 21.75 27.14 -2.49
C VAL A 36 21.69 25.68 -2.92
N THR A 37 21.24 24.81 -2.04
CA THR A 37 20.91 23.43 -2.41
C THR A 37 19.42 23.30 -2.71
N VAL A 38 19.05 22.64 -3.80
CA VAL A 38 17.65 22.54 -4.23
C VAL A 38 17.26 21.09 -4.47
N TRP A 39 16.14 20.68 -3.87
CA TRP A 39 15.47 19.40 -4.11
C TRP A 39 14.07 19.65 -4.66
N GLU A 40 13.78 19.14 -5.86
CA GLU A 40 12.46 19.20 -6.49
C GLU A 40 12.05 17.83 -7.03
N SER A 41 10.74 17.54 -7.09
CA SER A 41 10.24 16.21 -7.48
C SER A 41 10.61 15.74 -8.90
N ASP A 42 10.94 16.66 -9.80
CA ASP A 42 11.38 16.40 -11.17
C ASP A 42 12.88 16.69 -11.37
N ALA A 43 13.65 16.90 -10.29
CA ALA A 43 15.11 16.88 -10.33
C ALA A 43 15.62 15.44 -10.12
N GLU A 44 16.52 14.98 -10.99
CA GLU A 44 17.10 13.63 -10.88
C GLU A 44 18.03 13.47 -9.66
N GLN A 45 18.58 14.58 -9.16
CA GLN A 45 19.53 14.64 -8.06
C GLN A 45 19.42 15.98 -7.31
N LEU A 46 20.05 16.07 -6.14
CA LEU A 46 20.22 17.32 -5.41
C LEU A 46 21.00 18.33 -6.27
N LEU A 47 20.44 19.51 -6.48
CA LEU A 47 21.07 20.60 -7.22
C LEU A 47 21.91 21.46 -6.27
N THR A 48 23.05 21.95 -6.74
CA THR A 48 23.94 22.84 -5.95
C THR A 48 24.27 24.13 -6.69
N GLY A 49 23.70 25.24 -6.23
CA GLY A 49 23.91 26.58 -6.75
C GLY A 49 23.02 26.93 -7.94
N LEU A 50 23.02 28.22 -8.29
CA LEU A 50 22.12 28.78 -9.30
C LEU A 50 22.32 28.21 -10.71
N ALA A 51 23.55 27.82 -11.07
CA ALA A 51 23.85 27.28 -12.39
C ALA A 51 23.20 25.91 -12.66
N GLU A 52 23.00 25.08 -11.63
CA GLU A 52 22.29 23.79 -11.79
C GLU A 52 20.78 23.99 -11.82
N LEU A 53 20.29 24.92 -10.99
CA LEU A 53 18.89 25.32 -10.99
C LEU A 53 18.46 25.90 -12.34
N ASP A 54 19.30 26.71 -12.96
CA ASP A 54 19.06 27.27 -14.30
C ASP A 54 19.00 26.19 -15.39
N ARG A 55 19.89 25.20 -15.34
CA ARG A 55 19.82 24.04 -16.25
C ARG A 55 18.49 23.31 -16.13
N LEU A 56 17.96 23.11 -14.92
CA LEU A 56 16.65 22.49 -14.71
C LEU A 56 15.51 23.36 -15.25
N ARG A 57 15.54 24.68 -14.99
CA ARG A 57 14.54 25.64 -15.48
C ARG A 57 14.51 25.72 -17.01
N ASP A 58 15.67 25.73 -17.65
CA ASP A 58 15.78 25.76 -19.11
C ASP A 58 15.24 24.45 -19.71
N ALA A 59 15.61 23.30 -19.16
CA ALA A 59 15.06 22.01 -19.56
C ALA A 59 13.53 21.93 -19.35
N ARG A 60 12.98 22.56 -18.30
CA ARG A 60 11.52 22.69 -18.12
C ARG A 60 10.89 23.53 -19.22
N ALA A 61 11.47 24.69 -19.53
CA ALA A 61 10.96 25.58 -20.57
C ALA A 61 10.93 24.90 -21.95
N GLU A 62 11.94 24.07 -22.27
CA GLU A 62 11.97 23.25 -23.49
C GLU A 62 10.87 22.17 -23.52
N ARG A 63 10.58 21.52 -22.37
CA ARG A 63 9.51 20.51 -22.26
C ARG A 63 8.10 21.11 -22.24
N SER A 64 7.95 22.32 -21.70
CA SER A 64 6.65 22.96 -21.41
C SER A 64 6.00 23.67 -22.60
N GLY A 65 6.48 23.44 -23.84
CA GLY A 65 6.05 24.13 -25.06
C GLY A 65 4.57 24.06 -25.46
N ASP A 66 3.67 23.47 -24.65
CA ASP A 66 2.22 23.44 -24.90
C ASP A 66 1.35 23.31 -23.63
N GLY A 67 1.89 23.60 -22.44
CA GLY A 67 1.16 23.50 -21.17
C GLY A 67 0.35 24.76 -20.81
N PRO A 68 -0.78 24.64 -20.11
CA PRO A 68 -1.55 25.79 -19.61
C PRO A 68 -0.71 26.59 -18.60
N ALA A 69 -0.63 27.91 -18.77
CA ALA A 69 -0.01 28.78 -17.79
C ALA A 69 -0.86 28.81 -16.50
N PRO A 70 -0.25 28.76 -15.31
CA PRO A 70 -1.01 28.86 -14.07
C PRO A 70 -1.64 30.24 -13.94
N GLN A 71 -2.89 30.29 -13.46
CA GLN A 71 -3.59 31.53 -13.12
C GLN A 71 -2.97 32.20 -11.88
N SER A 72 -2.55 31.41 -10.89
CA SER A 72 -1.87 31.93 -9.70
C SER A 72 -0.99 30.88 -9.04
N VAL A 73 0.01 31.37 -8.31
CA VAL A 73 0.87 30.56 -7.44
C VAL A 73 0.93 31.23 -6.08
N ALA A 74 0.67 30.49 -5.00
CA ALA A 74 0.59 31.05 -3.65
C ALA A 74 1.20 30.11 -2.60
N ALA A 75 1.96 30.68 -1.67
CA ALA A 75 2.41 29.99 -0.47
C ALA A 75 1.34 30.10 0.63
N GLU A 76 0.84 28.96 1.09
CA GLU A 76 -0.24 28.82 2.06
C GLU A 76 0.30 28.27 3.39
N GLY A 77 -0.16 28.84 4.51
CA GLY A 77 0.09 28.29 5.83
C GLY A 77 1.56 28.32 6.27
N ILE A 78 2.30 29.38 5.91
CA ILE A 78 3.72 29.54 6.24
C ILE A 78 3.93 29.49 7.75
N LYS A 79 4.75 28.53 8.19
CA LYS A 79 5.22 28.37 9.57
C LYS A 79 6.72 28.52 9.61
N VAL A 80 7.21 29.46 10.41
CA VAL A 80 8.63 29.75 10.57
C VAL A 80 9.07 29.37 11.97
N ASP A 81 10.10 28.53 12.05
CA ASP A 81 10.88 28.29 13.26
C ASP A 81 12.25 28.96 13.08
N GLY A 82 12.61 29.91 13.95
CA GLY A 82 13.81 30.72 13.79
C GLY A 82 14.71 30.78 15.02
N TRP A 83 15.99 31.01 14.72
CA TRP A 83 17.13 31.19 15.62
C TRP A 83 17.92 32.42 15.14
N ASP A 84 18.89 32.88 15.94
CA ASP A 84 19.64 34.13 15.72
C ASP A 84 19.97 34.43 14.25
N ASP A 85 20.65 33.50 13.56
CA ASP A 85 21.09 33.65 12.16
C ASP A 85 20.48 32.63 11.20
N ALA A 86 19.56 31.78 11.65
CA ALA A 86 19.01 30.68 10.86
C ALA A 86 17.50 30.54 11.05
N ALA A 87 16.79 30.11 10.01
CA ALA A 87 15.36 29.84 10.08
C ALA A 87 14.98 28.65 9.21
N VAL A 88 13.90 27.97 9.59
CA VAL A 88 13.25 26.95 8.78
C VAL A 88 11.81 27.37 8.55
N ALA A 89 11.42 27.49 7.29
CA ALA A 89 10.05 27.76 6.88
C ALA A 89 9.41 26.51 6.28
N LYS A 90 8.17 26.22 6.67
CA LYS A 90 7.36 25.09 6.18
C LYS A 90 6.03 25.60 5.69
N TYR A 91 5.65 25.25 4.47
CA TYR A 91 4.40 25.73 3.87
C TYR A 91 3.93 24.81 2.73
N LEU A 92 2.71 25.09 2.24
CA LEU A 92 2.19 24.50 1.01
C LEU A 92 2.27 25.51 -0.12
N LEU A 93 2.86 25.14 -1.25
CA LEU A 93 2.80 25.93 -2.47
C LEU A 93 1.66 25.40 -3.34
N ARG A 94 0.66 26.23 -3.62
CA ARG A 94 -0.45 25.90 -4.52
C ARG A 94 -0.28 26.61 -5.85
N VAL A 95 -0.38 25.84 -6.93
CA VAL A 95 -0.41 26.32 -8.31
C VAL A 95 -1.83 26.09 -8.83
N HIS A 96 -2.55 27.19 -9.06
CA HIS A 96 -3.92 27.17 -9.56
C HIS A 96 -3.95 27.47 -11.05
N TYR A 97 -4.61 26.63 -11.85
CA TYR A 97 -4.68 26.78 -13.31
C TYR A 97 -5.94 27.48 -13.82
N GLY A 98 -6.97 27.67 -12.98
CA GLY A 98 -8.21 28.36 -13.35
C GLY A 98 -9.16 27.56 -14.25
N ASP A 99 -8.66 26.58 -14.99
CA ASP A 99 -9.47 25.62 -15.76
C ASP A 99 -9.92 24.46 -14.86
N PRO A 100 -11.22 24.23 -14.68
CA PRO A 100 -11.74 23.10 -13.91
C PRO A 100 -11.30 21.72 -14.43
N ALA A 101 -10.88 21.61 -15.69
CA ALA A 101 -10.36 20.38 -16.27
C ALA A 101 -8.90 20.09 -15.89
N ILE A 102 -8.17 21.08 -15.36
CA ILE A 102 -6.76 20.97 -14.99
C ILE A 102 -6.67 21.03 -13.47
N ALA A 103 -6.27 19.93 -12.84
CA ALA A 103 -6.14 19.87 -11.40
C ALA A 103 -5.03 20.82 -10.91
N ASP A 104 -5.33 21.57 -9.85
CA ASP A 104 -4.33 22.34 -9.12
C ASP A 104 -3.19 21.43 -8.65
N ARG A 105 -1.98 21.98 -8.70
CA ARG A 105 -0.81 21.29 -8.17
C ARG A 105 -0.46 21.85 -6.80
N CYS A 106 -0.15 20.96 -5.87
CA CYS A 106 0.30 21.34 -4.54
C CYS A 106 1.69 20.77 -4.30
N PHE A 107 2.54 21.55 -3.64
CA PHE A 107 3.86 21.12 -3.21
C PHE A 107 3.98 21.36 -1.71
N ARG A 108 4.55 20.39 -1.00
CA ARG A 108 5.03 20.61 0.36
C ARG A 108 6.42 21.21 0.26
N VAL A 109 6.60 22.38 0.86
CA VAL A 109 7.87 23.10 0.79
C VAL A 109 8.49 23.24 2.18
N THR A 110 9.78 22.99 2.26
CA THR A 110 10.62 23.29 3.42
C THR A 110 11.84 24.07 2.97
N ASP A 111 11.94 25.31 3.43
CA ASP A 111 13.10 26.18 3.19
C ASP A 111 13.94 26.30 4.44
N VAL A 112 15.25 26.21 4.27
CA VAL A 112 16.23 26.63 5.28
C VAL A 112 16.79 27.96 4.83
N LEU A 113 16.75 28.95 5.71
CA LEU A 113 17.23 30.29 5.48
C LEU A 113 18.38 30.62 6.44
N ARG A 114 19.29 31.46 5.98
CA ARG A 114 20.36 32.06 6.80
C ARG A 114 20.35 33.57 6.64
N HIS A 115 20.56 34.28 7.75
CA HIS A 115 20.72 35.72 7.74
C HIS A 115 22.19 36.09 7.50
N GLY A 116 22.48 36.72 6.38
CA GLY A 116 23.81 37.21 6.04
C GLY A 116 23.89 38.74 6.02
N ASP A 117 25.00 39.26 5.49
CA ASP A 117 25.26 40.72 5.40
C ASP A 117 24.21 41.48 4.57
N THR A 118 23.50 40.78 3.69
CA THR A 118 22.48 41.34 2.79
C THR A 118 21.05 40.95 3.17
N GLY A 119 20.85 40.41 4.38
CA GLY A 119 19.56 39.92 4.86
C GLY A 119 19.37 38.41 4.75
N TRP A 120 18.14 37.96 4.95
CA TRP A 120 17.74 36.56 4.86
C TRP A 120 17.78 36.05 3.42
N ARG A 121 18.36 34.86 3.22
CA ARG A 121 18.31 34.12 1.95
C ARG A 121 18.07 32.64 2.19
N ILE A 122 17.45 31.99 1.22
CA ILE A 122 17.23 30.54 1.21
C ILE A 122 18.55 29.85 0.85
N VAL A 123 19.08 29.06 1.79
CA VAL A 123 20.29 28.23 1.61
C VAL A 123 19.95 26.78 1.24
N HIS A 124 18.72 26.35 1.52
CA HIS A 124 18.19 25.08 1.03
C HIS A 124 16.71 25.22 0.69
N HIS A 125 16.32 24.82 -0.53
CA HIS A 125 14.93 24.77 -0.98
C HIS A 125 14.53 23.33 -1.23
N HIS A 126 13.51 22.83 -0.54
CA HIS A 126 12.95 21.51 -0.78
C HIS A 126 11.47 21.64 -1.12
N ALA A 127 11.11 21.39 -2.38
CA ALA A 127 9.73 21.32 -2.82
C ALA A 127 9.37 19.92 -3.32
N GLU A 128 8.43 19.27 -2.65
CA GLU A 128 7.93 17.95 -3.04
C GLU A 128 6.49 18.06 -3.53
N ALA A 129 6.24 17.66 -4.77
CA ALA A 129 4.91 17.56 -5.33
C ALA A 129 4.09 16.57 -4.50
N LEU A 130 2.98 17.07 -3.95
CA LEU A 130 1.99 16.21 -3.33
C LEU A 130 1.30 15.43 -4.44
N SER A 131 1.71 14.18 -4.63
CA SER A 131 0.92 13.24 -5.41
C SER A 131 -0.47 13.12 -4.75
N LEU A 132 -1.51 12.92 -5.57
CA LEU A 132 -2.90 12.66 -5.14
C LEU A 132 -3.05 11.42 -4.20
N VAL A 133 -1.94 10.82 -3.79
CA VAL A 133 -1.87 9.65 -2.90
C VAL A 133 -1.90 10.06 -1.42
N ASP A 134 -1.65 11.33 -1.04
CA ASP A 134 -1.76 11.78 0.36
C ASP A 134 -3.13 12.39 0.73
N ARG A 135 -4.09 11.48 0.85
CA ARG A 135 -5.14 11.34 1.89
C ARG A 135 -5.86 12.60 2.45
N ARG A 136 -7.19 12.59 2.25
CA ARG A 136 -8.27 13.28 3.02
C ARG A 136 -8.63 14.73 2.65
N VAL A 137 -8.44 15.15 1.40
CA VAL A 137 -9.32 16.19 0.85
C VAL A 137 -10.51 15.47 0.24
N ALA A 138 -11.66 15.53 0.90
CA ALA A 138 -12.91 15.14 0.25
C ALA A 138 -13.01 15.98 -1.04
N PRO A 139 -13.18 15.38 -2.22
CA PRO A 139 -13.41 16.14 -3.43
C PRO A 139 -14.58 17.12 -3.17
N PRO A 140 -14.53 18.35 -3.71
CA PRO A 140 -15.64 19.29 -3.57
C PRO A 140 -16.93 18.59 -3.99
N ALA A 141 -18.04 18.89 -3.30
CA ALA A 141 -19.34 18.27 -3.50
C ALA A 141 -19.90 18.55 -4.91
N GLY A 142 -19.35 17.86 -5.91
CA GLY A 142 -19.77 17.84 -7.30
C GLY A 142 -20.33 16.47 -7.66
N LYS A 143 -21.15 16.41 -8.71
CA LYS A 143 -21.65 15.13 -9.24
C LYS A 143 -20.46 14.30 -9.74
N HIS A 144 -20.08 13.25 -9.01
CA HIS A 144 -19.11 12.29 -9.48
C HIS A 144 -19.63 11.59 -10.76
N THR A 145 -18.80 11.54 -11.80
CA THR A 145 -19.00 10.62 -12.93
C THR A 145 -18.40 9.26 -12.57
N TYR A 146 -18.84 8.20 -13.25
CA TYR A 146 -18.30 6.85 -13.10
C TYR A 146 -16.75 6.81 -13.18
N GLY A 147 -16.19 7.48 -14.19
CA GLY A 147 -14.74 7.58 -14.39
C GLY A 147 -14.02 8.28 -13.23
N SER A 148 -14.54 9.42 -12.78
CA SER A 148 -13.92 10.18 -11.67
C SER A 148 -14.00 9.44 -10.33
N TYR A 149 -15.10 8.73 -10.07
CA TYR A 149 -15.30 8.00 -8.81
C TYR A 149 -14.37 6.79 -8.69
N LEU A 150 -14.20 6.05 -9.79
CA LEU A 150 -13.34 4.86 -9.84
C LEU A 150 -11.88 5.17 -10.22
N ARG A 151 -11.56 6.44 -10.47
CA ARG A 151 -10.25 6.90 -10.97
C ARG A 151 -9.79 6.09 -12.19
N LEU A 152 -10.68 5.92 -13.17
CA LEU A 152 -10.42 5.04 -14.31
C LEU A 152 -9.23 5.47 -15.16
N ASP A 153 -9.01 6.77 -15.35
CA ASP A 153 -7.88 7.25 -16.15
C ASP A 153 -6.54 6.78 -15.56
N GLU A 154 -6.42 6.78 -14.24
CA GLU A 154 -5.25 6.26 -13.54
C GLU A 154 -5.20 4.74 -13.59
N LEU A 155 -6.29 4.06 -13.19
CA LEU A 155 -6.35 2.60 -13.16
C LEU A 155 -6.05 1.98 -14.54
N LEU A 156 -6.58 2.56 -15.62
CA LEU A 156 -6.44 2.11 -17.00
C LEU A 156 -5.15 2.61 -17.68
N SER A 157 -4.34 3.42 -16.99
CA SER A 157 -3.00 3.82 -17.44
C SER A 157 -1.88 2.94 -16.85
N CYS A 158 -2.18 2.12 -15.85
CA CYS A 158 -1.20 1.29 -15.15
C CYS A 158 -0.74 0.06 -15.96
N GLN A 159 -1.30 -0.22 -17.13
CA GLN A 159 -0.93 -1.40 -17.94
C GLN A 159 0.21 -1.04 -18.90
N THR A 160 1.45 -1.28 -18.47
CA THR A 160 2.66 -0.97 -19.26
C THR A 160 3.47 -2.24 -19.58
N PRO A 161 3.08 -3.03 -20.61
CA PRO A 161 3.90 -4.14 -21.12
C PRO A 161 5.32 -3.69 -21.52
N LEU A 162 6.31 -4.57 -21.33
CA LEU A 162 7.71 -4.35 -21.68
C LEU A 162 8.06 -4.82 -23.10
N THR A 163 7.16 -5.57 -23.74
CA THR A 163 7.32 -6.11 -25.09
C THR A 163 6.05 -5.91 -25.93
N ASP A 164 6.18 -6.14 -27.23
CA ASP A 164 5.04 -6.18 -28.17
C ASP A 164 4.31 -7.55 -28.16
N ALA A 165 4.61 -8.44 -27.22
CA ALA A 165 3.95 -9.72 -27.13
C ALA A 165 2.48 -9.53 -26.73
N HIS A 166 1.56 -10.00 -27.59
CA HIS A 166 0.11 -9.88 -27.38
C HIS A 166 -0.34 -10.33 -25.98
N ASP A 167 0.20 -11.45 -25.50
CA ASP A 167 -0.21 -12.09 -24.24
C ASP A 167 0.39 -11.44 -22.98
N GLU A 168 1.32 -10.48 -23.11
CA GLU A 168 1.89 -9.79 -21.96
C GLU A 168 0.84 -8.89 -21.26
N LEU A 169 -0.08 -8.29 -22.02
CA LEU A 169 -1.16 -7.49 -21.43
C LEU A 169 -2.07 -8.33 -20.52
N LEU A 170 -2.38 -9.58 -20.92
CA LEU A 170 -3.11 -10.53 -20.07
C LEU A 170 -2.33 -10.81 -18.78
N PHE A 171 -1.02 -11.03 -18.88
CA PHE A 171 -0.16 -11.23 -17.71
C PHE A 171 -0.18 -10.02 -16.77
N VAL A 172 -0.18 -8.79 -17.28
CA VAL A 172 -0.24 -7.59 -16.43
C VAL A 172 -1.62 -7.45 -15.76
N ILE A 173 -2.70 -7.50 -16.55
CA ILE A 173 -4.07 -7.30 -16.05
C ILE A 173 -4.44 -8.33 -14.98
N ILE A 174 -4.12 -9.61 -15.19
CA ILE A 174 -4.48 -10.66 -14.24
C ILE A 174 -3.85 -10.42 -12.86
N HIS A 175 -2.59 -9.97 -12.80
CA HIS A 175 -1.92 -9.69 -11.53
C HIS A 175 -2.45 -8.41 -10.88
N GLN A 176 -2.78 -7.37 -11.66
CA GLN A 176 -3.41 -6.17 -11.13
C GLN A 176 -4.78 -6.47 -10.51
N VAL A 177 -5.60 -7.29 -11.15
CA VAL A 177 -6.90 -7.70 -10.60
C VAL A 177 -6.72 -8.54 -9.32
N TYR A 178 -5.69 -9.39 -9.23
CA TYR A 178 -5.36 -10.07 -7.97
C TYR A 178 -5.05 -9.07 -6.85
N GLU A 179 -4.21 -8.08 -7.10
CA GLU A 179 -3.86 -7.07 -6.08
C GLU A 179 -5.07 -6.21 -5.65
N LEU A 180 -6.02 -5.95 -6.55
CA LEU A 180 -7.30 -5.31 -6.20
C LEU A 180 -8.15 -6.21 -5.30
N TRP A 181 -8.26 -7.51 -5.60
CA TRP A 181 -8.96 -8.44 -4.72
C TRP A 181 -8.26 -8.63 -3.37
N PHE A 182 -6.93 -8.64 -3.34
CA PHE A 182 -6.17 -8.71 -2.09
C PHE A 182 -6.41 -7.47 -1.22
N THR A 183 -6.50 -6.30 -1.84
CA THR A 183 -6.91 -5.06 -1.15
C THR A 183 -8.28 -5.25 -0.49
N GLN A 184 -9.26 -5.80 -1.22
CA GLN A 184 -10.60 -6.05 -0.68
C GLN A 184 -10.57 -7.10 0.44
N VAL A 185 -9.85 -8.21 0.28
CA VAL A 185 -9.74 -9.26 1.31
C VAL A 185 -9.16 -8.69 2.60
N LEU A 186 -8.08 -7.90 2.52
CA LEU A 186 -7.48 -7.25 3.70
C LEU A 186 -8.45 -6.27 4.37
N HIS A 187 -9.21 -5.50 3.57
CA HIS A 187 -10.22 -4.59 4.08
C HIS A 187 -11.33 -5.33 4.85
N GLU A 188 -11.84 -6.42 4.29
CA GLU A 188 -12.87 -7.26 4.92
C GLU A 188 -12.31 -8.00 6.15
N ALA A 189 -11.08 -8.51 6.09
CA ALA A 189 -10.46 -9.21 7.22
C ALA A 189 -10.28 -8.28 8.43
N ALA A 190 -9.90 -7.01 8.20
CA ALA A 190 -9.84 -6.02 9.26
C ALA A 190 -11.21 -5.72 9.88
N LEU A 191 -12.29 -5.74 9.09
CA LEU A 191 -13.66 -5.62 9.61
C LEU A 191 -14.10 -6.88 10.38
N LEU A 192 -13.75 -8.06 9.86
CA LEU A 192 -14.07 -9.34 10.48
C LEU A 192 -13.46 -9.43 11.88
N GLN A 193 -12.18 -9.09 12.03
CA GLN A 193 -11.52 -9.12 13.35
C GLN A 193 -12.20 -8.22 14.37
N ARG A 194 -12.59 -6.99 13.97
CA ARG A 194 -13.36 -6.09 14.86
C ARG A 194 -14.70 -6.70 15.24
N ARG A 195 -15.46 -7.21 14.28
CA ARG A 195 -16.77 -7.83 14.55
C ARG A 195 -16.70 -9.06 15.43
N LEU A 196 -15.66 -9.89 15.26
CA LEU A 196 -15.38 -11.02 16.14
C LEU A 196 -15.12 -10.54 17.57
N GLU A 197 -14.23 -9.56 17.73
CA GLU A 197 -13.85 -9.02 19.04
C GLU A 197 -15.00 -8.25 19.73
N ASP A 198 -15.91 -7.66 18.96
CA ASP A 198 -17.13 -6.99 19.44
C ASP A 198 -18.28 -7.99 19.75
N GLY A 199 -18.14 -9.27 19.41
CA GLY A 199 -19.20 -10.27 19.59
C GLY A 199 -20.34 -10.20 18.56
N ASP A 200 -20.16 -9.49 17.44
CA ASP A 200 -21.16 -9.36 16.36
C ASP A 200 -21.17 -10.62 15.48
N SER A 201 -21.86 -11.67 15.94
CA SER A 201 -21.95 -12.95 15.22
C SER A 201 -22.47 -12.80 13.79
N ALA A 202 -23.57 -12.07 13.60
CA ALA A 202 -24.23 -11.96 12.30
C ALA A 202 -23.38 -11.16 11.30
N GLY A 203 -22.80 -10.05 11.75
CA GLY A 203 -21.91 -9.26 10.92
C GLY A 203 -20.59 -9.98 10.63
N ALA A 204 -20.01 -10.70 11.60
CA ALA A 204 -18.80 -11.50 11.39
C ALA A 204 -19.05 -12.56 10.32
N LEU A 205 -20.12 -13.34 10.46
CA LEU A 205 -20.51 -14.38 9.51
C LEU A 205 -20.73 -13.83 8.09
N HIS A 206 -21.43 -12.71 7.96
CA HIS A 206 -21.63 -12.04 6.66
C HIS A 206 -20.29 -11.61 6.02
N THR A 207 -19.36 -11.10 6.84
CA THR A 207 -18.02 -10.67 6.38
C THR A 207 -17.19 -11.86 5.93
N THR A 208 -17.15 -12.93 6.72
CA THR A 208 -16.43 -14.17 6.38
C THR A 208 -16.95 -14.76 5.08
N ARG A 209 -18.28 -14.85 4.91
CA ARG A 209 -18.89 -15.33 3.66
C ARG A 209 -18.51 -14.46 2.45
N ARG A 210 -18.39 -13.14 2.62
CA ARG A 210 -17.90 -12.25 1.55
C ARG A 210 -16.45 -12.54 1.19
N ILE A 211 -15.56 -12.72 2.18
CA ILE A 211 -14.17 -13.11 1.94
C ILE A 211 -14.11 -14.43 1.17
N ALA A 212 -14.86 -15.45 1.59
CA ALA A 212 -14.94 -16.73 0.89
C ALA A 212 -15.41 -16.60 -0.57
N LYS A 213 -16.40 -15.73 -0.86
CA LYS A 213 -16.83 -15.45 -2.23
C LYS A 213 -15.76 -14.75 -3.07
N ILE A 214 -15.02 -13.80 -2.49
CA ILE A 214 -13.88 -13.16 -3.18
C ILE A 214 -12.81 -14.20 -3.51
N LEU A 215 -12.47 -15.08 -2.56
CA LEU A 215 -11.52 -16.16 -2.79
C LEU A 215 -11.96 -17.09 -3.92
N LYS A 216 -13.25 -17.44 -4.00
CA LYS A 216 -13.80 -18.20 -5.14
C LYS A 216 -13.61 -17.48 -6.48
N THR A 217 -13.78 -16.16 -6.53
CA THR A 217 -13.50 -15.35 -7.74
C THR A 217 -12.02 -15.39 -8.10
N VAL A 218 -11.14 -15.21 -7.11
CA VAL A 218 -9.68 -15.24 -7.25
C VAL A 218 -9.19 -16.62 -7.73
N VAL A 219 -9.80 -17.71 -7.27
CA VAL A 219 -9.56 -19.07 -7.79
C VAL A 219 -9.99 -19.17 -9.25
N GLY A 220 -11.23 -18.80 -9.59
CA GLY A 220 -11.77 -18.90 -10.94
C GLY A 220 -11.00 -18.06 -11.97
N GLN A 221 -10.41 -16.95 -11.53
CA GLN A 221 -9.56 -16.09 -12.37
C GLN A 221 -8.35 -16.84 -12.98
N LEU A 222 -7.88 -17.93 -12.36
CA LEU A 222 -6.80 -18.76 -12.93
C LEU A 222 -7.19 -19.39 -14.27
N ASP A 223 -8.48 -19.67 -14.51
CA ASP A 223 -8.95 -20.23 -15.78
C ASP A 223 -8.60 -19.33 -16.98
N VAL A 224 -8.59 -18.00 -16.76
CA VAL A 224 -8.20 -17.01 -17.78
C VAL A 224 -6.71 -17.08 -18.05
N LEU A 225 -5.86 -17.15 -17.01
CA LEU A 225 -4.41 -17.24 -17.20
C LEU A 225 -3.99 -18.57 -17.83
N GLU A 226 -4.75 -19.64 -17.55
CA GLU A 226 -4.55 -20.98 -18.11
C GLU A 226 -4.77 -21.06 -19.63
N THR A 227 -5.34 -20.03 -20.27
CA THR A 227 -5.41 -19.92 -21.74
C THR A 227 -4.08 -19.53 -22.37
N MET A 228 -3.13 -19.02 -21.58
CA MET A 228 -1.78 -18.68 -22.05
C MET A 228 -0.93 -19.93 -22.20
N THR A 229 -0.42 -20.17 -23.41
CA THR A 229 0.46 -21.32 -23.68
C THR A 229 1.90 -21.07 -23.21
N PRO A 230 2.70 -22.14 -22.99
CA PRO A 230 4.12 -22.01 -22.66
C PRO A 230 4.92 -21.18 -23.67
N ARG A 231 4.57 -21.25 -24.96
CA ARG A 231 5.24 -20.49 -26.03
C ARG A 231 4.90 -19.00 -25.96
N GLN A 232 3.65 -18.65 -25.67
CA GLN A 232 3.23 -17.28 -25.48
C GLN A 232 3.91 -16.66 -24.25
N PHE A 233 3.94 -17.38 -23.12
CA PHE A 233 4.68 -16.88 -21.95
C PHE A 233 6.18 -16.73 -22.23
N ALA A 234 6.78 -17.67 -22.97
CA ALA A 234 8.20 -17.63 -23.29
C ALA A 234 8.61 -16.45 -24.19
N SER A 235 7.68 -15.81 -24.91
CA SER A 235 8.02 -14.69 -25.80
C SER A 235 8.37 -13.40 -25.06
N PHE A 236 7.86 -13.20 -23.84
CA PHE A 236 8.09 -12.01 -23.02
C PHE A 236 8.73 -12.29 -21.66
N ARG A 237 8.81 -13.57 -21.24
CA ARG A 237 9.43 -13.96 -19.96
C ARG A 237 10.84 -13.38 -19.73
N PRO A 238 11.76 -13.32 -20.72
CA PRO A 238 13.11 -12.77 -20.48
C PRO A 238 13.12 -11.33 -19.97
N GLN A 239 12.13 -10.52 -20.35
CA GLN A 239 12.02 -9.11 -20.00
C GLN A 239 11.49 -8.88 -18.59
N LEU A 240 10.86 -9.89 -17.96
CA LEU A 240 10.35 -9.80 -16.59
C LEU A 240 11.48 -9.70 -15.54
N GLY A 241 12.73 -10.00 -15.91
CA GLY A 241 13.88 -9.94 -15.01
C GLY A 241 13.67 -10.77 -13.74
N SER A 242 13.84 -10.12 -12.58
CA SER A 242 13.65 -10.74 -11.25
C SER A 242 12.25 -10.62 -10.68
N ALA A 243 11.28 -10.06 -11.43
CA ALA A 243 9.93 -9.84 -10.93
C ALA A 243 9.26 -11.18 -10.57
N SER A 244 8.65 -11.24 -9.38
CA SER A 244 8.05 -12.47 -8.88
C SER A 244 6.90 -12.20 -7.92
N GLY A 245 5.88 -13.07 -7.93
CA GLY A 245 4.79 -13.05 -6.95
C GLY A 245 5.25 -13.21 -5.49
N PHE A 246 6.50 -13.63 -5.25
CA PHE A 246 7.13 -13.55 -3.93
C PHE A 246 7.14 -12.15 -3.31
N GLN A 247 7.14 -11.13 -4.17
CA GLN A 247 7.23 -9.73 -3.81
C GLN A 247 5.84 -9.09 -3.60
N SER A 248 4.75 -9.86 -3.66
CA SER A 248 3.42 -9.35 -3.33
C SER A 248 3.29 -9.14 -1.82
N ASN A 249 3.46 -7.90 -1.38
CA ASN A 249 3.34 -7.53 0.04
C ASN A 249 1.91 -7.76 0.56
N GLN A 250 0.88 -7.50 -0.26
CA GLN A 250 -0.51 -7.74 0.15
C GLN A 250 -0.81 -9.21 0.33
N PHE A 251 -0.31 -10.09 -0.54
CA PHE A 251 -0.49 -11.53 -0.35
C PHE A 251 0.18 -12.03 0.94
N ARG A 252 1.39 -11.52 1.26
CA ARG A 252 2.06 -11.85 2.53
C ARG A 252 1.33 -11.30 3.73
N GLU A 253 0.75 -10.10 3.61
CA GLU A 253 -0.11 -9.53 4.64
C GLU A 253 -1.33 -10.42 4.88
N ILE A 254 -2.01 -10.90 3.84
CA ILE A 254 -3.12 -11.85 3.97
C ILE A 254 -2.68 -13.11 4.73
N GLU A 255 -1.54 -13.70 4.36
CA GLU A 255 -1.02 -14.87 5.08
C GLU A 255 -0.79 -14.57 6.58
N ALA A 256 -0.25 -13.40 6.92
CA ALA A 256 -0.06 -12.98 8.30
C ALA A 256 -1.40 -12.75 9.03
N VAL A 257 -2.37 -12.08 8.39
CA VAL A 257 -3.70 -11.87 8.97
C VAL A 257 -4.40 -13.19 9.26
N LEU A 258 -4.21 -14.20 8.42
CA LEU A 258 -4.77 -15.53 8.60
C LEU A 258 -4.01 -16.41 9.61
N GLY A 259 -2.82 -16.00 10.07
CA GLY A 259 -2.12 -16.66 11.19
C GLY A 259 -0.71 -17.17 10.89
N ARG A 260 -0.23 -17.06 9.65
CA ARG A 260 1.15 -17.44 9.30
C ARG A 260 2.15 -16.53 10.01
N ARG A 261 3.26 -17.07 10.53
CA ARG A 261 4.32 -16.28 11.19
C ARG A 261 5.74 -16.61 10.73
N ASP A 262 5.95 -17.67 9.95
CA ASP A 262 7.25 -18.13 9.45
C ASP A 262 7.81 -17.30 8.27
N PHE A 263 7.80 -15.97 8.39
CA PHE A 263 8.39 -15.07 7.40
C PHE A 263 9.87 -14.83 7.66
N LYS A 264 10.67 -14.72 6.58
CA LYS A 264 12.07 -14.34 6.71
C LYS A 264 12.17 -12.85 7.02
N PRO A 265 12.92 -12.41 8.04
CA PRO A 265 13.04 -10.99 8.38
C PRO A 265 13.48 -10.11 7.20
N SER A 266 14.34 -10.64 6.32
CA SER A 266 14.82 -9.93 5.12
C SER A 266 13.75 -9.65 4.06
N THR A 267 12.58 -10.28 4.15
CA THR A 267 11.48 -10.13 3.19
C THR A 267 10.29 -9.36 3.77
N MET A 268 10.42 -8.83 5.00
CA MET A 268 9.32 -8.15 5.68
C MET A 268 9.40 -6.65 5.47
N ASP A 269 8.33 -6.08 4.90
CA ASP A 269 8.12 -4.64 4.88
C ASP A 269 7.39 -4.19 6.16
N ALA A 270 7.21 -2.87 6.33
CA ALA A 270 6.55 -2.32 7.51
C ALA A 270 5.10 -2.83 7.69
N ARG A 271 4.39 -3.13 6.59
CA ARG A 271 3.02 -3.66 6.65
C ARG A 271 3.01 -5.08 7.18
N LEU A 272 3.90 -5.94 6.66
CA LEU A 272 4.02 -7.32 7.11
C LEU A 272 4.46 -7.39 8.57
N VAL A 273 5.43 -6.57 8.99
CA VAL A 273 5.84 -6.45 10.41
C VAL A 273 4.63 -6.11 11.29
N ALA A 274 3.86 -5.10 10.92
CA ALA A 274 2.67 -4.70 11.67
C ALA A 274 1.61 -5.82 11.71
N ALA A 275 1.39 -6.54 10.60
CA ALA A 275 0.45 -7.65 10.52
C ALA A 275 0.88 -8.87 11.36
N THR A 276 2.18 -9.19 11.39
CA THR A 276 2.70 -10.29 12.22
C THR A 276 2.69 -9.98 13.71
N GLY A 277 2.80 -8.70 14.09
CA GLY A 277 2.81 -8.28 15.50
C GLY A 277 1.43 -8.15 16.14
N ARG A 278 0.35 -8.37 15.38
CA ARG A 278 -1.03 -8.28 15.89
C ARG A 278 -1.74 -9.63 15.82
N ARG A 279 -2.88 -9.70 16.51
CA ARG A 279 -3.78 -10.87 16.49
C ARG A 279 -4.15 -11.23 15.05
N SER A 280 -4.13 -12.52 14.75
CA SER A 280 -4.69 -13.12 13.54
C SER A 280 -6.22 -13.20 13.63
N VAL A 281 -6.86 -13.56 12.51
CA VAL A 281 -8.30 -13.89 12.49
C VAL A 281 -8.64 -15.03 13.44
N PHE A 282 -7.75 -16.02 13.57
CA PHE A 282 -7.95 -17.12 14.50
C PHE A 282 -7.90 -16.66 15.97
N ASP A 283 -6.95 -15.79 16.32
CA ASP A 283 -6.89 -15.20 17.67
C ASP A 283 -8.17 -14.40 17.99
N SER A 284 -8.70 -13.66 17.00
CA SER A 284 -9.97 -12.93 17.15
C SER A 284 -11.17 -13.89 17.27
N LEU A 285 -11.15 -15.04 16.57
CA LEU A 285 -12.17 -16.10 16.73
C LEU A 285 -12.18 -16.64 18.16
N LEU A 286 -11.02 -16.93 18.75
CA LEU A 286 -10.95 -17.43 20.13
C LEU A 286 -11.55 -16.42 21.13
N ARG A 287 -11.34 -15.12 20.91
CA ARG A 287 -11.96 -14.07 21.73
C ARG A 287 -13.47 -13.98 21.53
N TYR A 288 -13.93 -14.13 20.30
CA TYR A 288 -15.34 -14.24 20.00
C TYR A 288 -15.98 -15.42 20.75
N LEU A 289 -15.36 -16.60 20.72
CA LEU A 289 -15.85 -17.79 21.42
C LEU A 289 -15.93 -17.57 22.93
N ALA A 290 -14.91 -16.95 23.53
CA ALA A 290 -14.94 -16.57 24.95
C ALA A 290 -16.10 -15.60 25.26
N THR A 291 -16.33 -14.61 24.40
CA THR A 291 -17.44 -13.65 24.54
C THR A 291 -18.81 -14.30 24.36
N ALA A 292 -18.89 -15.33 23.51
CA ALA A 292 -20.07 -16.16 23.29
C ALA A 292 -20.33 -17.17 24.43
N GLY A 293 -19.49 -17.20 25.47
CA GLY A 293 -19.68 -18.00 26.68
C GLY A 293 -18.96 -19.35 26.70
N PHE A 294 -18.13 -19.66 25.70
CA PHE A 294 -17.32 -20.88 25.68
C PHE A 294 -16.09 -20.75 26.58
N ALA A 295 -15.68 -21.86 27.21
CA ALA A 295 -14.58 -21.91 28.18
C ALA A 295 -13.20 -21.90 27.50
N VAL A 296 -12.89 -20.88 26.70
CA VAL A 296 -11.59 -20.75 26.01
C VAL A 296 -10.45 -20.56 27.05
N PRO A 297 -9.37 -21.36 27.00
CA PRO A 297 -8.28 -21.25 27.96
C PRO A 297 -7.57 -19.90 27.94
N ALA A 298 -7.16 -19.41 29.11
CA ALA A 298 -6.50 -18.11 29.24
C ALA A 298 -5.19 -18.04 28.44
N HIS A 299 -4.39 -19.13 28.40
CA HIS A 299 -3.14 -19.15 27.64
C HIS A 299 -3.36 -19.04 26.12
N ALA A 300 -4.51 -19.49 25.61
CA ALA A 300 -4.88 -19.33 24.21
C ALA A 300 -5.28 -17.87 23.90
N LEU A 301 -5.95 -17.19 24.83
CA LEU A 301 -6.38 -15.80 24.69
C LEU A 301 -5.22 -14.79 24.83
N ASP A 302 -4.27 -15.09 25.72
CA ASP A 302 -3.18 -14.19 26.14
C ASP A 302 -1.81 -14.56 25.55
N ARG A 303 -1.78 -15.46 24.57
CA ARG A 303 -0.56 -15.81 23.83
C ARG A 303 0.06 -14.60 23.13
N ASP A 304 1.36 -14.71 22.82
CA ASP A 304 2.07 -13.77 21.95
C ASP A 304 1.55 -13.87 20.50
N PRO A 305 0.90 -12.83 19.95
CA PRO A 305 0.40 -12.84 18.58
C PRO A 305 1.51 -12.96 17.53
N GLY A 306 2.77 -12.68 17.87
CA GLY A 306 3.92 -12.81 16.98
C GLY A 306 4.35 -14.26 16.71
N THR A 307 3.82 -15.22 17.47
CA THR A 307 4.22 -16.62 17.40
C THR A 307 3.20 -17.48 16.65
N GLU A 308 3.70 -18.43 15.84
CA GLU A 308 2.86 -19.34 15.07
C GLU A 308 1.96 -20.18 15.99
N TRP A 309 0.70 -20.37 15.60
CA TRP A 309 -0.24 -21.20 16.35
C TRP A 309 0.26 -22.65 16.44
N GLN A 310 0.18 -23.23 17.62
CA GLN A 310 0.53 -24.63 17.87
C GLN A 310 -0.73 -25.40 18.27
N PRO A 311 -0.90 -26.65 17.81
CA PRO A 311 -2.03 -27.48 18.19
C PRO A 311 -2.28 -27.52 19.71
N ASP A 312 -3.52 -27.29 20.13
CA ASP A 312 -3.91 -27.17 21.53
C ASP A 312 -5.15 -28.03 21.85
N ALA A 313 -4.96 -29.04 22.70
CA ALA A 313 -6.00 -30.00 23.04
C ALA A 313 -7.18 -29.37 23.84
N GLU A 314 -6.94 -28.32 24.63
CA GLU A 314 -8.01 -27.64 25.36
C GLU A 314 -8.85 -26.78 24.40
N VAL A 315 -8.20 -26.14 23.41
CA VAL A 315 -8.89 -25.41 22.34
C VAL A 315 -9.70 -26.37 21.45
N GLN A 316 -9.17 -27.55 21.13
CA GLN A 316 -9.91 -28.61 20.42
C GLN A 316 -11.20 -29.00 21.16
N GLN A 317 -11.13 -29.14 22.49
CA GLN A 317 -12.29 -29.50 23.29
C GLN A 317 -13.36 -28.40 23.29
N VAL A 318 -12.94 -27.14 23.35
CA VAL A 318 -13.85 -25.99 23.21
C VAL A 318 -14.50 -25.97 21.83
N LEU A 319 -13.74 -26.21 20.76
CA LEU A 319 -14.31 -26.27 19.41
C LEU A 319 -15.32 -27.43 19.29
N ALA A 320 -15.05 -28.59 19.87
CA ALA A 320 -16.00 -29.70 19.89
C ALA A 320 -17.32 -29.32 20.59
N GLU A 321 -17.24 -28.56 21.69
CA GLU A 321 -18.43 -27.98 22.35
C GLU A 321 -19.17 -26.98 21.45
N VAL A 322 -18.43 -26.12 20.72
CA VAL A 322 -19.04 -25.19 19.75
C VAL A 322 -19.86 -25.94 18.70
N TYR A 323 -19.33 -27.04 18.19
CA TYR A 323 -19.98 -27.86 17.17
C TYR A 323 -21.08 -28.78 17.72
N ALA A 324 -21.23 -28.94 19.03
CA ALA A 324 -22.26 -29.79 19.63
C ALA A 324 -23.69 -29.25 19.42
N ASP A 325 -23.85 -27.95 19.13
CA ASP A 325 -25.11 -27.36 18.69
C ASP A 325 -24.93 -26.58 17.38
N GLU A 326 -25.24 -27.22 16.26
CA GLU A 326 -25.17 -26.62 14.92
C GLU A 326 -26.06 -25.38 14.73
N ARG A 327 -27.02 -25.12 15.63
CA ARG A 327 -27.85 -23.91 15.60
C ARG A 327 -27.13 -22.70 16.20
N ASN A 328 -25.98 -22.91 16.83
CA ASN A 328 -25.19 -21.83 17.41
C ASN A 328 -24.49 -21.02 16.29
N PRO A 329 -24.66 -19.69 16.24
CA PRO A 329 -23.94 -18.85 15.27
C PRO A 329 -22.41 -19.02 15.28
N ALA A 330 -21.83 -19.44 16.40
CA ALA A 330 -20.41 -19.76 16.49
C ALA A 330 -20.00 -20.96 15.61
N ALA A 331 -20.83 -22.01 15.53
CA ALA A 331 -20.58 -23.16 14.66
C ALA A 331 -20.60 -22.74 13.18
N GLU A 332 -21.62 -21.95 12.76
CA GLU A 332 -21.69 -21.41 11.40
C GLU A 332 -20.48 -20.54 11.04
N LEU A 333 -19.96 -19.79 12.00
CA LEU A 333 -18.79 -18.94 11.81
C LEU A 333 -17.51 -19.75 11.64
N CYS A 334 -17.35 -20.82 12.43
CA CYS A 334 -16.25 -21.77 12.27
C CYS A 334 -16.29 -22.44 10.89
N GLU A 335 -17.46 -22.88 10.42
CA GLU A 335 -17.61 -23.42 9.06
C GLU A 335 -17.28 -22.39 7.98
N ALA A 336 -17.76 -21.15 8.12
CA ALA A 336 -17.42 -20.10 7.16
C ALA A 336 -15.92 -19.77 7.12
N LEU A 337 -15.20 -19.89 8.24
CA LEU A 337 -13.74 -19.74 8.26
C LEU A 337 -13.03 -20.93 7.60
N VAL A 338 -13.60 -22.13 7.69
CA VAL A 338 -13.11 -23.29 6.95
C VAL A 338 -13.28 -23.10 5.44
N ASP A 339 -14.39 -22.51 4.98
CA ASP A 339 -14.56 -22.11 3.57
C ASP A 339 -13.48 -21.12 3.12
N VAL A 340 -13.07 -20.17 3.98
CA VAL A 340 -11.98 -19.23 3.69
C VAL A 340 -10.65 -19.95 3.55
N ASP A 341 -10.32 -20.86 4.47
CA ASP A 341 -9.08 -21.62 4.44
C ASP A 341 -9.03 -22.57 3.22
N GLU A 342 -10.14 -23.25 2.92
CA GLU A 342 -10.28 -24.07 1.71
C GLU A 342 -10.03 -23.23 0.45
N GLY A 343 -10.63 -22.04 0.35
CA GLY A 343 -10.44 -21.14 -0.79
C GLY A 343 -8.97 -20.72 -0.99
N VAL A 344 -8.23 -20.47 0.09
CA VAL A 344 -6.80 -20.17 0.02
C VAL A 344 -6.00 -21.39 -0.44
N GLN A 345 -6.31 -22.58 0.08
CA GLN A 345 -5.63 -23.81 -0.29
C GLN A 345 -5.92 -24.21 -1.74
N GLU A 346 -7.16 -24.07 -2.20
CA GLU A 346 -7.55 -24.29 -3.59
C GLU A 346 -6.78 -23.34 -4.51
N TRP A 347 -6.71 -22.04 -4.17
CA TRP A 347 -5.93 -21.08 -4.94
C TRP A 347 -4.45 -21.46 -5.02
N ARG A 348 -3.82 -21.86 -3.90
CA ARG A 348 -2.42 -22.32 -3.91
C ARG A 348 -2.23 -23.54 -4.80
N TYR A 349 -3.12 -24.53 -4.72
CA TYR A 349 -3.06 -25.72 -5.56
C TYR A 349 -3.18 -25.37 -7.04
N ARG A 350 -4.21 -24.60 -7.40
CA ARG A 350 -4.45 -24.18 -8.78
C ARG A 350 -3.29 -23.32 -9.31
N HIS A 351 -2.72 -22.44 -8.48
CA HIS A 351 -1.54 -21.64 -8.82
C HIS A 351 -0.33 -22.53 -9.12
N VAL A 352 -0.05 -23.55 -8.29
CA VAL A 352 1.01 -24.55 -8.57
C VAL A 352 0.79 -25.22 -9.91
N LYS A 353 -0.42 -25.73 -10.17
CA LYS A 353 -0.74 -26.44 -11.43
C LYS A 353 -0.64 -25.54 -12.65
N MET A 354 -1.05 -24.28 -12.53
CA MET A 354 -0.91 -23.27 -13.57
C MET A 354 0.57 -23.01 -13.87
N VAL A 355 1.40 -22.80 -12.84
CA VAL A 355 2.85 -22.61 -13.00
C VAL A 355 3.49 -23.83 -13.67
N GLU A 356 3.18 -25.05 -13.23
CA GLU A 356 3.66 -26.29 -13.86
C GLU A 356 3.26 -26.37 -15.34
N ARG A 357 2.02 -25.98 -15.68
CA ARG A 357 1.54 -25.98 -17.07
C ARG A 357 2.31 -24.99 -17.94
N ILE A 358 2.65 -23.80 -17.42
CA ILE A 358 3.28 -22.73 -18.21
C ILE A 358 4.81 -22.88 -18.28
N ILE A 359 5.48 -23.22 -17.17
CA ILE A 359 6.96 -23.25 -17.10
C ILE A 359 7.57 -24.62 -16.81
N GLY A 360 6.76 -25.65 -16.52
CA GLY A 360 7.24 -26.97 -16.14
C GLY A 360 8.08 -26.93 -14.86
N THR A 361 9.26 -27.54 -14.89
CA THR A 361 10.23 -27.59 -13.78
C THR A 361 11.27 -26.47 -13.81
N LYS A 362 11.10 -25.46 -14.67
CA LYS A 362 12.04 -24.33 -14.75
C LYS A 362 12.03 -23.54 -13.43
N LEU A 363 13.20 -23.02 -13.05
CA LEU A 363 13.34 -22.11 -11.91
C LEU A 363 12.40 -20.89 -12.05
N GLY A 364 11.94 -20.37 -10.92
CA GLY A 364 11.15 -19.14 -10.88
C GLY A 364 12.00 -17.91 -11.21
N THR A 365 11.38 -16.86 -11.74
CA THR A 365 12.03 -15.55 -12.00
C THR A 365 12.60 -14.91 -10.74
N GLY A 366 12.00 -15.19 -9.57
CA GLY A 366 12.49 -14.75 -8.26
C GLY A 366 13.58 -15.64 -7.62
N GLY A 367 14.19 -16.57 -8.38
CA GLY A 367 15.27 -17.44 -7.87
C GLY A 367 14.83 -18.64 -7.02
N SER A 368 13.53 -18.88 -6.88
CA SER A 368 13.03 -20.10 -6.23
C SER A 368 13.18 -21.32 -7.13
N THR A 369 13.05 -22.53 -6.55
CA THR A 369 12.93 -23.80 -7.30
C THR A 369 11.65 -23.92 -8.14
N GLY A 370 10.90 -22.82 -8.33
CA GLY A 370 9.69 -22.76 -9.12
C GLY A 370 8.54 -23.51 -8.45
N ALA A 371 8.00 -24.50 -9.15
CA ALA A 371 6.87 -25.30 -8.68
C ALA A 371 7.18 -26.05 -7.36
N ASP A 372 8.42 -26.50 -7.15
CA ASP A 372 8.79 -27.26 -5.95
C ASP A 372 8.63 -26.43 -4.68
N TYR A 373 9.06 -25.16 -4.71
CA TYR A 373 8.81 -24.25 -3.60
C TYR A 373 7.30 -24.08 -3.38
N LEU A 374 6.54 -23.83 -4.45
CA LEU A 374 5.09 -23.58 -4.30
C LEU A 374 4.37 -24.79 -3.70
N ARG A 375 4.78 -26.03 -4.05
CA ARG A 375 4.26 -27.24 -3.43
C ARG A 375 4.52 -27.31 -1.93
N SER A 376 5.63 -26.76 -1.43
CA SER A 376 5.89 -26.73 0.02
C SER A 376 4.91 -25.86 0.82
N THR A 377 4.15 -24.99 0.13
CA THR A 377 3.10 -24.15 0.74
C THR A 377 1.72 -24.82 0.76
N LEU A 378 1.56 -25.96 0.09
CA LEU A 378 0.32 -26.74 0.11
C LEU A 378 0.20 -27.48 1.45
N PHE A 379 -1.05 -27.81 1.83
CA PHE A 379 -1.38 -28.58 3.04
C PHE A 379 -0.94 -27.93 4.35
N ARG A 380 -0.84 -26.59 4.34
CA ARG A 380 -0.62 -25.75 5.53
C ARG A 380 -1.87 -24.90 5.77
N PRO A 381 -2.90 -25.44 6.46
CA PRO A 381 -4.12 -24.70 6.73
C PRO A 381 -3.83 -23.48 7.60
N ALA A 382 -4.54 -22.38 7.35
CA ALA A 382 -4.49 -21.20 8.21
C ALA A 382 -5.10 -21.48 9.59
N PHE A 383 -6.12 -22.34 9.66
CA PHE A 383 -6.87 -22.64 10.88
C PHE A 383 -6.78 -24.13 11.23
N PRO A 384 -5.60 -24.64 11.63
CA PRO A 384 -5.39 -26.08 11.83
C PRO A 384 -6.36 -26.70 12.84
N GLU A 385 -6.70 -25.97 13.90
CA GLU A 385 -7.65 -26.40 14.93
C GLU A 385 -9.04 -26.69 14.36
N LEU A 386 -9.52 -25.84 13.45
CA LEU A 386 -10.81 -26.05 12.81
C LEU A 386 -10.79 -27.36 12.04
N TRP A 387 -9.74 -27.68 11.27
CA TRP A 387 -9.64 -28.97 10.57
C TRP A 387 -9.54 -30.17 11.51
N GLN A 388 -8.75 -30.07 12.57
CA GLN A 388 -8.48 -31.17 13.49
C GLN A 388 -9.72 -31.60 14.28
N VAL A 389 -10.61 -30.66 14.65
CA VAL A 389 -11.77 -30.97 15.51
C VAL A 389 -12.69 -32.01 14.90
N ARG A 390 -12.69 -32.14 13.57
CA ARG A 390 -13.52 -33.10 12.81
C ARG A 390 -13.19 -34.55 13.16
N SER A 391 -12.01 -34.81 13.73
CA SER A 391 -11.61 -36.14 14.20
C SER A 391 -12.23 -36.51 15.55
N VAL A 392 -12.88 -35.57 16.24
CA VAL A 392 -13.45 -35.74 17.58
C VAL A 392 -14.91 -35.29 17.69
N LEU A 393 -15.54 -34.86 16.58
CA LEU A 393 -16.98 -34.52 16.51
C LEU A 393 -17.88 -35.76 16.54
#